data_AF-A0A968VVI4-F1
#
_entry.id   AF-A0A968VVI4-F1
#
_cell.length_a   1.000
_cell.length_b   1.000
_cell.length_c   1.000
_cell.angle_alpha   90.00
_cell.angle_beta   90.00
_cell.angle_gamma   90.00
#
_symmetry.space_group_name_H-M   'P 1'
#
loop_
_entity.id
_entity.type
_entity.pdbx_description
1 polymer ?
#
loop_
_entity_poly.entity_id
_entity_poly.type
_entity_poly.pdbx_seq_one_letter_code
_entity_poly.pdbx_strand_id
1 'polypeptide(L)'
;MIWGSKGIFLDSSFNMSSDKFHFRQWPENDSWRGTTMDNKADLGKQRPKEEPKKIIETQYYAHLQWVVEMQQMGYEYCGEDTGVFGINRTGPGTITRLESLPIWQESYCDFDVYDLSKAGYDLIDVFFKGLAYRMIWKIYFDIKENRLFFSYYNKKEQEDAILGDKRITAYKLLKVFNQVEPFLYNRNILPQEQGVEYTKEGKSVLWAFEDFEHKLEGEKKVTELVTGASGNQQVIMARKNSVYLIEDLG
;
A
#
# COMPACT_ATOMS: atom_id res chain seq x y z
N MET A 1 21.87 -3.51 29.88
CA MET A 1 21.48 -4.93 30.06
C MET A 1 19.95 -4.91 30.20
N ILE A 2 19.08 -5.36 29.30
CA ILE A 2 19.15 -6.06 28.00
C ILE A 2 18.25 -5.26 27.03
N TRP A 3 18.65 -5.17 25.76
CA TRP A 3 17.85 -4.59 24.68
C TRP A 3 16.52 -5.34 24.54
N GLY A 4 15.40 -4.66 24.83
CA GLY A 4 14.05 -5.23 24.77
C GLY A 4 13.35 -4.85 23.47
N SER A 5 13.26 -5.79 22.53
CA SER A 5 12.47 -5.65 21.31
C SER A 5 10.99 -5.39 21.66
N LYS A 6 10.43 -4.27 21.17
CA LYS A 6 9.01 -3.88 21.35
C LYS A 6 8.03 -4.62 20.41
N GLY A 7 8.48 -5.66 19.71
CA GLY A 7 7.68 -6.39 18.73
C GLY A 7 7.98 -7.88 18.75
N ILE A 8 6.95 -8.68 18.54
CA ILE A 8 7.04 -10.11 18.29
C ILE A 8 6.92 -10.32 16.79
N PHE A 9 7.88 -11.04 16.21
CA PHE A 9 7.94 -11.34 14.78
C PHE A 9 7.43 -12.76 14.54
N LEU A 10 6.50 -12.91 13.62
CA LEU A 10 6.09 -14.21 13.08
C LEU A 10 6.61 -14.32 11.65
N ASP A 11 7.38 -15.37 11.40
CA ASP A 11 7.90 -15.75 10.09
C ASP A 11 6.86 -16.64 9.39
N SER A 12 6.44 -16.23 8.19
CA SER A 12 5.55 -16.89 7.24
C SER A 12 4.06 -16.97 7.66
N SER A 13 3.26 -15.96 7.30
CA SER A 13 1.78 -16.00 7.32
C SER A 13 1.12 -16.26 5.97
N PHE A 14 1.73 -17.07 5.10
CA PHE A 14 1.22 -17.42 3.76
C PHE A 14 -0.08 -18.27 3.74
N ASN A 15 -0.93 -18.18 4.76
CA ASN A 15 -2.03 -19.13 4.95
C ASN A 15 -3.18 -18.68 5.87
N MET A 16 -3.35 -17.38 6.15
CA MET A 16 -4.38 -16.91 7.08
C MET A 16 -5.70 -16.44 6.44
N SER A 17 -5.91 -16.66 5.13
CA SER A 17 -7.18 -16.35 4.45
C SER A 17 -8.22 -17.49 4.49
N SER A 18 -7.89 -18.62 5.13
CA SER A 18 -8.82 -19.72 5.39
C SER A 18 -8.90 -20.00 6.89
N ASP A 19 -10.09 -20.21 7.43
CA ASP A 19 -10.27 -20.64 8.82
C ASP A 19 -9.54 -21.97 9.02
N LYS A 20 -8.45 -21.95 9.78
CA LYS A 20 -7.70 -23.16 10.12
C LYS A 20 -8.22 -23.68 11.44
N PHE A 21 -8.64 -24.94 11.44
CA PHE A 21 -9.07 -25.62 12.64
C PHE A 21 -7.86 -26.24 13.34
N HIS A 22 -7.71 -25.95 14.64
CA HIS A 22 -6.78 -26.68 15.47
C HIS A 22 -7.33 -28.10 15.68
N PHE A 23 -6.70 -29.11 15.09
CA PHE A 23 -6.89 -30.48 15.55
C PHE A 23 -5.91 -30.77 16.69
N ARG A 24 -6.36 -30.62 17.93
CA ARG A 24 -5.53 -30.93 19.12
C ARG A 24 -5.74 -32.41 19.47
N GLN A 25 -4.72 -33.25 19.27
CA GLN A 25 -4.78 -34.69 19.58
C GLN A 25 -4.28 -35.04 20.99
N TRP A 26 -3.88 -34.06 21.80
CA TRP A 26 -3.18 -34.26 23.07
C TRP A 26 -3.90 -33.60 24.24
N PRO A 27 -4.01 -34.25 25.43
CA PRO A 27 -4.60 -33.64 26.62
C PRO A 27 -3.70 -32.53 27.20
N GLU A 28 -4.31 -31.54 27.85
CA GLU A 28 -3.63 -30.38 28.46
C GLU A 28 -2.60 -30.71 29.55
N ASN A 29 -2.61 -31.95 30.07
CA ASN A 29 -1.84 -32.30 31.27
C ASN A 29 -0.51 -33.02 30.99
N ASP A 30 -0.17 -33.30 29.72
CA ASP A 30 1.15 -33.85 29.39
C ASP A 30 2.15 -32.73 29.11
N SER A 31 2.94 -32.38 30.12
CA SER A 31 4.04 -31.44 29.98
C SER A 31 5.10 -31.99 29.02
N TRP A 32 5.07 -31.54 27.76
CA TRP A 32 6.10 -31.83 26.77
C TRP A 32 7.43 -31.25 27.23
N ARG A 33 8.39 -32.13 27.57
CA ARG A 33 9.81 -31.75 27.67
C ARG A 33 10.41 -31.88 26.27
N GLY A 34 10.90 -30.75 25.75
CA GLY A 34 11.31 -30.57 24.35
C GLY A 34 12.21 -31.67 23.80
N THR A 35 12.14 -31.87 22.48
CA THR A 35 12.95 -32.84 21.75
C THR A 35 13.69 -32.12 20.62
N THR A 36 15.01 -32.25 20.60
CA THR A 36 15.87 -31.82 19.49
C THR A 36 15.69 -32.74 18.28
N MET A 37 16.06 -32.25 17.09
CA MET A 37 15.76 -32.79 15.75
C MET A 37 16.09 -34.27 15.47
N ASP A 38 16.74 -34.99 16.38
CA ASP A 38 17.32 -36.31 16.13
C ASP A 38 16.38 -37.49 16.46
N ASN A 39 15.23 -37.26 17.12
CA ASN A 39 14.30 -38.35 17.51
C ASN A 39 13.07 -38.50 16.59
N LYS A 40 13.23 -38.30 15.27
CA LYS A 40 12.12 -38.43 14.29
C LYS A 40 11.45 -39.83 14.27
N ALA A 41 12.13 -40.87 14.75
CA ALA A 41 11.62 -42.24 14.75
C ALA A 41 10.52 -42.51 15.79
N ASP A 42 10.40 -41.67 16.84
CA ASP A 42 9.42 -41.88 17.93
C ASP A 42 8.08 -41.17 17.70
N LEU A 43 8.00 -40.25 16.73
CA LEU A 43 6.80 -39.47 16.43
C LEU A 43 5.63 -40.30 15.88
N GLY A 44 5.86 -41.55 15.47
CA GLY A 44 4.87 -42.37 14.73
C GLY A 44 4.17 -43.47 15.51
N LYS A 45 4.45 -43.69 16.81
CA LYS A 45 4.04 -44.94 17.50
C LYS A 45 3.15 -44.79 18.74
N GLN A 46 2.71 -43.59 19.09
CA GLN A 46 1.81 -43.41 20.23
C GLN A 46 0.43 -42.95 19.76
N ARG A 47 -0.54 -43.88 19.75
CA ARG A 47 -1.97 -43.57 19.61
C ARG A 47 -2.60 -43.66 21.01
N PRO A 48 -3.33 -42.63 21.49
CA PRO A 48 -4.03 -42.70 22.76
C PRO A 48 -5.09 -43.81 22.75
N LYS A 49 -5.36 -44.42 23.91
CA LYS A 49 -6.35 -45.52 24.06
C LYS A 49 -7.77 -45.10 23.73
N GLU A 50 -8.09 -43.82 23.90
CA GLU A 50 -9.38 -43.23 23.56
C GLU A 50 -9.16 -42.00 22.70
N GLU A 51 -9.96 -41.86 21.65
CA GLU A 51 -9.87 -40.73 20.73
C GLU A 51 -10.45 -39.48 21.41
N PRO A 52 -9.69 -38.38 21.54
CA PRO A 52 -10.22 -37.17 22.18
C PRO A 52 -11.40 -36.62 21.38
N LYS A 53 -12.32 -35.91 22.06
CA LYS A 53 -13.46 -35.27 21.41
C LYS A 53 -12.97 -34.35 20.31
N LYS A 54 -13.50 -34.52 19.09
CA LYS A 54 -13.25 -33.61 17.98
C LYS A 54 -13.88 -32.26 18.32
N ILE A 55 -13.04 -31.27 18.62
CA ILE A 55 -13.45 -29.89 18.79
C ILE A 55 -12.88 -29.12 17.59
N ILE A 56 -13.73 -28.34 16.94
CA ILE A 56 -13.38 -27.46 15.83
C ILE A 56 -13.42 -26.04 16.40
N GLU A 57 -12.26 -25.50 16.73
CA GLU A 57 -12.11 -24.11 17.20
C GLU A 57 -11.46 -23.28 16.09
N THR A 58 -12.05 -22.12 15.80
CA THR A 58 -11.50 -21.17 14.82
C THR A 58 -10.19 -20.62 15.40
N GLN A 59 -9.06 -20.85 14.73
CA GLN A 59 -7.82 -20.18 15.12
C GLN A 59 -7.91 -18.67 14.86
N TYR A 60 -8.82 -18.24 13.99
CA TYR A 60 -8.99 -16.84 13.65
C TYR A 60 -9.52 -16.00 14.83
N TYR A 61 -10.55 -16.46 15.53
CA TYR A 61 -11.06 -15.75 16.71
C TYR A 61 -10.02 -15.68 17.84
N ALA A 62 -9.34 -16.80 18.13
CA ALA A 62 -8.26 -16.82 19.12
C ALA A 62 -7.10 -15.89 18.73
N HIS A 63 -6.77 -15.83 17.44
CA HIS A 63 -5.78 -14.90 16.91
C HIS A 63 -6.22 -13.44 17.11
N LEU A 64 -7.47 -13.10 16.78
CA LEU A 64 -8.01 -11.74 16.99
C LEU A 64 -8.05 -11.35 18.48
N GLN A 65 -8.44 -12.26 19.37
CA GLN A 65 -8.42 -12.02 20.81
C GLN A 65 -7.00 -11.75 21.31
N TRP A 66 -6.02 -12.56 20.87
CA TRP A 66 -4.62 -12.34 21.20
C TRP A 66 -4.09 -10.99 20.69
N VAL A 67 -4.44 -10.59 19.47
CA VAL A 67 -4.09 -9.25 18.92
C VAL A 67 -4.64 -8.14 19.80
N VAL A 68 -5.90 -8.25 20.23
CA VAL A 68 -6.53 -7.26 21.12
C VAL A 68 -5.81 -7.18 22.47
N GLU A 69 -5.47 -8.32 23.09
CA GLU A 69 -4.71 -8.35 24.34
C GLU A 69 -3.33 -7.72 24.19
N MET A 70 -2.62 -8.01 23.09
CA MET A 70 -1.32 -7.39 22.79
C MET A 70 -1.42 -5.88 22.65
N GLN A 71 -2.43 -5.39 21.92
CA GLN A 71 -2.68 -3.95 21.78
C GLN A 71 -3.01 -3.28 23.12
N GLN A 72 -3.80 -3.94 23.98
CA GLN A 72 -4.07 -3.45 25.34
C GLN A 72 -2.82 -3.39 26.22
N MET A 73 -1.84 -4.27 25.99
CA MET A 73 -0.54 -4.26 26.66
C MET A 73 0.46 -3.26 26.05
N GLY A 74 0.04 -2.49 25.04
CA GLY A 74 0.86 -1.47 24.38
C GLY A 74 1.81 -2.02 23.30
N TYR A 75 1.59 -3.25 22.83
CA TYR A 75 2.27 -3.80 21.67
C TYR A 75 1.52 -3.45 20.38
N GLU A 76 2.26 -2.97 19.38
CA GLU A 76 1.73 -2.83 18.02
C GLU A 76 1.76 -4.20 17.34
N TYR A 77 0.60 -4.66 16.85
CA TYR A 77 0.53 -5.89 16.08
C TYR A 77 0.98 -5.63 14.64
N CYS A 78 2.15 -6.19 14.28
CA CYS A 78 2.70 -6.14 12.94
C CYS A 78 2.78 -7.57 12.39
N GLY A 79 1.85 -7.92 11.50
CA GLY A 79 1.99 -9.12 10.69
C GLY A 79 3.11 -8.94 9.66
N GLU A 80 3.80 -10.01 9.31
CA GLU A 80 4.82 -9.98 8.25
C GLU A 80 4.24 -9.44 6.93
N ASP A 81 3.00 -9.87 6.61
CA ASP A 81 2.25 -9.46 5.42
C ASP A 81 1.63 -8.07 5.56
N THR A 82 1.39 -7.57 6.78
CA THR A 82 1.00 -6.16 7.02
C THR A 82 2.21 -5.23 7.14
N GLY A 83 3.41 -5.77 6.98
CA GLY A 83 4.67 -5.04 7.02
C GLY A 83 5.00 -4.59 8.44
N VAL A 84 6.26 -4.76 8.83
CA VAL A 84 6.86 -4.25 10.08
C VAL A 84 6.66 -2.72 10.28
N PHE A 85 6.14 -2.02 9.27
CA PHE A 85 5.90 -0.57 9.22
C PHE A 85 4.51 -0.17 8.68
N GLY A 86 3.51 -1.07 8.73
CA GLY A 86 2.12 -0.74 8.37
C GLY A 86 1.82 -0.63 6.87
N ILE A 87 2.65 -1.23 6.01
CA ILE A 87 2.39 -1.31 4.56
C ILE A 87 2.17 -2.77 4.19
N ASN A 88 0.99 -3.08 3.67
CA ASN A 88 0.62 -4.42 3.28
C ASN A 88 1.41 -4.87 2.05
N ARG A 89 2.12 -5.99 2.16
CA ARG A 89 2.93 -6.56 1.07
C ARG A 89 2.10 -7.39 0.09
N THR A 90 0.82 -7.58 0.39
CA THR A 90 -0.12 -8.37 -0.38
C THR A 90 -1.28 -7.51 -0.89
N GLY A 91 -1.86 -7.94 -2.00
CA GLY A 91 -2.98 -7.28 -2.66
C GLY A 91 -3.12 -7.76 -4.10
N PRO A 92 -4.21 -7.42 -4.79
CA PRO A 92 -4.42 -7.84 -6.17
C PRO A 92 -3.37 -7.22 -7.11
N GLY A 93 -3.24 -7.75 -8.33
CA GLY A 93 -2.36 -7.18 -9.34
C GLY A 93 -2.80 -5.77 -9.79
N THR A 94 -1.92 -5.05 -10.48
CA THR A 94 -2.11 -3.63 -10.86
C THR A 94 -3.44 -3.40 -11.58
N ILE A 95 -3.78 -4.26 -12.56
CA ILE A 95 -5.00 -4.14 -13.37
C ILE A 95 -6.25 -4.18 -12.50
N THR A 96 -6.34 -5.17 -11.61
CA THR A 96 -7.49 -5.35 -10.72
C THR A 96 -7.61 -4.22 -9.70
N ARG A 97 -6.51 -3.53 -9.36
CA ARG A 97 -6.55 -2.38 -8.44
C ARG A 97 -7.12 -1.12 -9.07
N LEU A 98 -7.06 -0.96 -10.40
CA LEU A 98 -7.39 0.33 -11.04
C LEU A 98 -8.82 0.79 -10.76
N GLU A 99 -9.75 -0.17 -10.66
CA GLU A 99 -11.17 0.11 -10.35
C GLU A 99 -11.41 0.44 -8.88
N SER A 100 -10.41 0.26 -8.02
CA SER A 100 -10.55 0.41 -6.59
C SER A 100 -9.26 0.95 -5.94
N LEU A 101 -8.56 1.87 -6.62
CA LEU A 101 -7.31 2.46 -6.12
C LEU A 101 -7.43 3.05 -4.70
N PRO A 102 -8.52 3.74 -4.33
CA PRO A 102 -8.64 4.36 -3.00
C PRO A 102 -8.55 3.38 -1.82
N ILE A 103 -8.94 2.11 -2.02
CA ILE A 103 -8.95 1.10 -0.96
C ILE A 103 -7.62 0.33 -0.84
N TRP A 104 -6.77 0.37 -1.88
CA TRP A 104 -5.50 -0.38 -1.93
C TRP A 104 -4.26 0.49 -1.71
N GLN A 105 -4.44 1.76 -1.34
CA GLN A 105 -3.36 2.74 -1.20
C GLN A 105 -2.26 2.34 -0.19
N GLU A 106 -2.59 1.51 0.80
CA GLU A 106 -1.67 1.07 1.86
C GLU A 106 -0.98 -0.26 1.53
N SER A 107 -1.08 -0.71 0.28
CA SER A 107 -0.46 -1.94 -0.19
C SER A 107 0.61 -1.67 -1.24
N TYR A 108 1.75 -2.36 -1.14
CA TYR A 108 2.73 -2.40 -2.23
C TYR A 108 2.07 -2.89 -3.52
N CYS A 109 2.38 -2.24 -4.63
CA CYS A 109 1.98 -2.69 -5.96
C CYS A 109 3.16 -2.59 -6.92
N ASP A 110 3.40 -3.66 -7.67
CA ASP A 110 4.22 -3.54 -8.88
C ASP A 110 3.48 -2.66 -9.89
N PHE A 111 4.19 -1.80 -10.61
CA PHE A 111 3.62 -1.05 -11.71
C PHE A 111 3.87 -1.83 -13.00
N ASP A 112 3.01 -2.80 -13.33
CA ASP A 112 3.22 -3.69 -14.47
C ASP A 112 2.98 -2.95 -15.81
N VAL A 113 4.04 -2.34 -16.31
CA VAL A 113 4.08 -1.57 -17.57
C VAL A 113 3.54 -2.39 -18.74
N TYR A 114 3.85 -3.69 -18.79
CA TYR A 114 3.48 -4.53 -19.92
C TYR A 114 2.00 -4.85 -19.89
N ASP A 115 1.48 -5.33 -18.75
CA ASP A 115 0.08 -5.69 -18.61
C ASP A 115 -0.83 -4.45 -18.77
N LEU A 116 -0.42 -3.31 -18.21
CA LEU A 116 -1.14 -2.04 -18.38
C LEU A 116 -1.18 -1.60 -19.85
N SER A 117 -0.04 -1.65 -20.54
CA SER A 117 0.05 -1.30 -21.96
C SER A 117 -0.77 -2.25 -22.83
N LYS A 118 -0.70 -3.56 -22.58
CA LYS A 118 -1.47 -4.59 -23.29
C LYS A 118 -2.97 -4.45 -23.09
N ALA A 119 -3.40 -4.04 -21.90
CA ALA A 119 -4.79 -3.76 -21.58
C ALA A 119 -5.28 -2.40 -22.12
N GLY A 120 -4.40 -1.60 -22.75
CA GLY A 120 -4.75 -0.33 -23.40
C GLY A 120 -4.83 0.87 -22.46
N TYR A 121 -4.29 0.76 -21.24
CA TYR A 121 -4.28 1.88 -20.30
C TYR A 121 -3.22 2.93 -20.66
N ASP A 122 -3.55 4.20 -20.43
CA ASP A 122 -2.55 5.26 -20.41
C ASP A 122 -1.70 5.14 -19.14
N LEU A 123 -0.43 4.79 -19.33
CA LEU A 123 0.51 4.57 -18.24
C LEU A 123 0.73 5.81 -17.38
N ILE A 124 0.73 7.01 -17.97
CA ILE A 124 0.90 8.24 -17.18
C ILE A 124 -0.36 8.55 -16.39
N ASP A 125 -1.54 8.33 -16.96
CA ASP A 125 -2.82 8.48 -16.25
C ASP A 125 -2.89 7.55 -15.03
N VAL A 126 -2.55 6.27 -15.22
CA VAL A 126 -2.54 5.27 -14.13
C VAL A 126 -1.50 5.63 -13.07
N PHE A 127 -0.29 6.02 -13.47
CA PHE A 127 0.75 6.41 -12.53
C PHE A 127 0.34 7.66 -11.74
N PHE A 128 -0.22 8.66 -12.42
CA PHE A 128 -0.74 9.90 -11.83
C PHE A 128 -1.83 9.62 -10.79
N LYS A 129 -2.86 8.85 -11.15
CA LYS A 129 -3.93 8.44 -10.23
C LYS A 129 -3.38 7.67 -9.04
N GLY A 130 -2.43 6.77 -9.28
CA GLY A 130 -1.72 6.06 -8.22
C GLY A 130 -1.06 7.01 -7.23
N LEU A 131 -0.28 7.99 -7.70
CA LEU A 131 0.34 8.99 -6.83
C LEU A 131 -0.70 9.84 -6.09
N ALA A 132 -1.75 10.28 -6.78
CA ALA A 132 -2.84 11.04 -6.18
C ALA A 132 -3.49 10.26 -5.03
N TYR A 133 -3.67 8.95 -5.16
CA TYR A 133 -4.18 8.09 -4.09
C TYR A 133 -3.12 7.62 -3.09
N ARG A 134 -1.87 8.05 -3.21
CA ARG A 134 -0.73 7.61 -2.39
C ARG A 134 -0.41 6.11 -2.54
N MET A 135 -0.70 5.52 -3.69
CA MET A 135 -0.33 4.15 -4.03
C MET A 135 1.20 3.98 -3.97
N ILE A 136 1.62 2.92 -3.29
CA ILE A 136 3.04 2.60 -3.11
C ILE A 136 3.50 1.75 -4.29
N TRP A 137 3.85 2.43 -5.38
CA TRP A 137 4.44 1.81 -6.56
C TRP A 137 5.85 1.30 -6.26
N LYS A 138 6.14 0.05 -6.62
CA LYS A 138 7.52 -0.43 -6.69
C LYS A 138 8.21 0.22 -7.89
N ILE A 139 9.01 1.23 -7.58
CA ILE A 139 9.83 1.96 -8.55
C ILE A 139 11.30 1.86 -8.15
N TYR A 140 12.15 1.80 -9.16
CA TYR A 140 13.59 1.64 -9.01
C TYR A 140 14.29 2.79 -9.72
N PHE A 141 15.38 3.28 -9.15
CA PHE A 141 16.23 4.27 -9.79
C PHE A 141 17.55 3.62 -10.18
N ASP A 142 17.84 3.57 -11.47
CA ASP A 142 19.14 3.11 -11.96
C ASP A 142 20.13 4.27 -11.93
N ILE A 143 21.10 4.20 -11.02
CA ILE A 143 22.13 5.22 -10.83
C ILE A 143 23.03 5.34 -12.06
N LYS A 144 23.33 4.23 -12.75
CA LYS A 144 24.25 4.23 -13.90
C LYS A 144 23.59 4.89 -15.11
N GLU A 145 22.33 4.60 -15.33
CA GLU A 145 21.56 5.11 -16.46
C GLU A 145 20.80 6.41 -16.12
N ASN A 146 20.87 6.86 -14.86
CA ASN A 146 20.23 8.06 -14.31
C ASN A 146 18.74 8.16 -14.66
N ARG A 147 18.01 7.04 -14.54
CA ARG A 147 16.60 6.95 -14.94
C ARG A 147 15.79 5.99 -14.07
N LEU A 148 14.46 6.15 -14.11
CA LEU A 148 13.51 5.29 -13.43
C LEU A 148 13.24 3.99 -14.19
N PHE A 149 13.02 2.92 -13.43
CA PHE A 149 12.53 1.61 -13.87
C PHE A 149 11.36 1.18 -13.01
N PHE A 150 10.42 0.45 -13.60
CA PHE A 150 9.17 0.05 -12.93
C PHE A 150 9.11 -1.45 -12.66
N SER A 151 10.07 -2.22 -13.19
CA SER A 151 10.26 -3.64 -12.89
C SER A 151 11.71 -3.94 -12.52
N TYR A 152 11.87 -4.90 -11.61
CA TYR A 152 13.16 -5.34 -11.10
C TYR A 152 13.85 -6.40 -11.98
N TYR A 153 13.10 -7.10 -12.83
CA TYR A 153 13.59 -8.29 -13.55
C TYR A 153 13.69 -8.05 -15.06
N ASN A 154 14.88 -8.23 -15.65
CA ASN A 154 15.23 -8.57 -17.05
C ASN A 154 14.33 -8.10 -18.22
N LYS A 155 13.47 -7.11 -18.03
CA LYS A 155 12.52 -6.57 -19.01
C LYS A 155 12.84 -5.12 -19.35
N LYS A 156 14.06 -4.66 -19.06
CA LYS A 156 14.50 -3.28 -19.32
C LYS A 156 14.25 -2.84 -20.76
N GLU A 157 14.62 -3.66 -21.74
CA GLU A 157 14.41 -3.35 -23.17
C GLU A 157 12.92 -3.23 -23.53
N GLN A 158 12.09 -4.09 -22.95
CA GLN A 158 10.65 -4.08 -23.16
C GLN A 158 10.01 -2.83 -22.53
N GLU A 159 10.42 -2.46 -21.32
CA GLU A 159 9.99 -1.21 -20.70
C GLU A 159 10.48 0.01 -21.47
N ASP A 160 11.71 -0.01 -21.98
CA ASP A 160 12.27 1.08 -22.78
C ASP A 160 11.38 1.35 -24.00
N ALA A 161 10.96 0.29 -24.70
CA ALA A 161 10.08 0.39 -25.86
C ALA A 161 8.68 0.95 -25.52
N ILE A 162 8.15 0.66 -24.32
CA ILE A 162 6.78 1.03 -23.94
C ILE A 162 6.72 2.42 -23.28
N LEU A 163 7.62 2.67 -22.33
CA LEU A 163 7.64 3.91 -21.55
C LEU A 163 8.34 5.03 -22.31
N GLY A 164 9.49 4.79 -22.95
CA GLY A 164 10.27 5.83 -23.62
C GLY A 164 10.36 7.13 -22.79
N ASP A 165 9.93 8.25 -23.39
CA ASP A 165 9.94 9.58 -22.76
C ASP A 165 8.93 9.75 -21.62
N LYS A 166 7.92 8.86 -21.49
CA LYS A 166 6.96 8.90 -20.37
C LYS A 166 7.67 8.81 -19.02
N ARG A 167 8.87 8.23 -18.95
CA ARG A 167 9.69 8.21 -17.72
C ARG A 167 10.05 9.59 -17.21
N ILE A 168 10.31 10.53 -18.12
CA ILE A 168 10.63 11.91 -17.76
C ILE A 168 9.41 12.54 -17.09
N THR A 169 8.22 12.30 -17.64
CA THR A 169 6.95 12.75 -17.06
C THR A 169 6.71 12.11 -15.69
N ALA A 170 6.86 10.78 -15.57
CA ALA A 170 6.72 10.08 -14.29
C ALA A 170 7.70 10.61 -13.23
N TYR A 171 8.94 10.91 -13.61
CA TYR A 171 9.93 11.50 -12.72
C TYR A 171 9.56 12.93 -12.28
N LYS A 172 9.01 13.75 -13.18
CA LYS A 172 8.47 15.07 -12.80
C LYS A 172 7.31 14.92 -11.81
N LEU A 173 6.41 13.96 -12.04
CA LEU A 173 5.28 13.70 -11.13
C LEU A 173 5.75 13.23 -9.74
N LEU A 174 6.81 12.42 -9.64
CA LEU A 174 7.40 12.06 -8.35
C LEU A 174 7.97 13.27 -7.60
N LYS A 175 8.58 14.24 -8.31
CA LYS A 175 9.03 15.49 -7.70
C LYS A 175 7.86 16.31 -7.16
N VAL A 176 6.80 16.44 -7.97
CA VAL A 176 5.56 17.11 -7.55
C VAL A 176 4.97 16.41 -6.33
N PHE A 177 4.87 15.08 -6.35
CA PHE A 177 4.38 14.28 -5.21
C PHE A 177 5.18 14.58 -3.94
N ASN A 178 6.52 14.53 -4.01
CA ASN A 178 7.38 14.85 -2.86
C ASN A 178 7.19 16.28 -2.34
N GLN A 179 6.87 17.24 -3.21
CA GLN A 179 6.60 18.62 -2.81
C GLN A 179 5.29 18.74 -2.03
N VAL A 180 4.29 17.94 -2.37
CA VAL A 180 2.95 18.02 -1.75
C VAL A 180 2.68 16.98 -0.68
N GLU A 181 3.52 15.94 -0.57
CA GLU A 181 3.40 14.85 0.41
C GLU A 181 3.07 15.33 1.82
N PRO A 182 3.71 16.39 2.36
CA PRO A 182 3.41 16.88 3.71
C PRO A 182 1.96 17.36 3.92
N PHE A 183 1.23 17.64 2.84
CA PHE A 183 -0.14 18.16 2.82
C PHE A 183 -1.19 17.09 2.43
N LEU A 184 -0.79 15.85 2.10
CA LEU A 184 -1.70 14.79 1.65
C LEU A 184 -2.48 14.12 2.80
N TYR A 185 -3.25 14.93 3.54
CA TYR A 185 -4.12 14.56 4.66
C TYR A 185 -5.58 14.87 4.34
N ASN A 186 -6.52 14.26 5.09
CA ASN A 186 -7.96 14.50 4.96
C ASN A 186 -8.45 14.42 3.50
N ARG A 187 -8.19 13.27 2.85
CA ARG A 187 -8.55 13.06 1.45
C ARG A 187 -10.06 13.26 1.24
N ASN A 188 -10.41 14.05 0.24
CA ASN A 188 -11.73 14.16 -0.34
C ASN A 188 -11.69 13.73 -1.82
N ILE A 189 -12.49 12.72 -2.19
CA ILE A 189 -12.64 12.31 -3.59
C ILE A 189 -13.77 13.15 -4.18
N LEU A 190 -13.48 13.88 -5.26
CA LEU A 190 -14.46 14.77 -5.89
C LEU A 190 -15.57 13.97 -6.59
N PRO A 191 -16.75 14.59 -6.84
CA PRO A 191 -17.85 13.93 -7.54
C PRO A 191 -17.40 13.30 -8.87
N GLN A 192 -17.92 12.11 -9.15
CA GLN A 192 -17.58 11.33 -10.36
C GLN A 192 -16.08 11.01 -10.50
N GLU A 193 -15.31 11.13 -9.41
CA GLU A 193 -13.88 10.89 -9.41
C GLU A 193 -13.11 11.79 -10.41
N GLN A 194 -13.57 13.02 -10.62
CA GLN A 194 -12.87 13.98 -11.50
C GLN A 194 -11.50 14.41 -10.94
N GLY A 195 -11.28 14.19 -9.64
CA GLY A 195 -10.02 14.46 -8.96
C GLY A 195 -10.09 14.13 -7.48
N VAL A 196 -8.98 14.40 -6.80
CA VAL A 196 -8.83 14.19 -5.36
C VAL A 196 -8.23 15.45 -4.75
N GLU A 197 -8.86 15.93 -3.68
CA GLU A 197 -8.37 17.03 -2.89
C GLU A 197 -7.87 16.54 -1.52
N TYR A 198 -6.76 17.11 -1.08
CA TYR A 198 -6.23 16.91 0.27
C TYR A 198 -6.17 18.25 0.98
N THR A 199 -6.40 18.25 2.29
CA THR A 199 -6.40 19.49 3.09
C THR A 199 -5.60 19.32 4.38
N LYS A 200 -4.75 20.30 4.65
CA LYS A 200 -3.97 20.38 5.90
C LYS A 200 -3.56 21.83 6.18
N GLU A 201 -3.80 22.29 7.41
CA GLU A 201 -3.26 23.56 7.93
C GLU A 201 -3.49 24.78 6.99
N GLY A 202 -4.70 24.93 6.47
CA GLY A 202 -5.06 26.06 5.58
C GLY A 202 -4.49 25.95 4.16
N LYS A 203 -3.96 24.79 3.78
CA LYS A 203 -3.56 24.48 2.40
C LYS A 203 -4.38 23.34 1.85
N SER A 204 -4.68 23.41 0.56
CA SER A 204 -5.27 22.32 -0.19
C SER A 204 -4.37 21.89 -1.35
N VAL A 205 -4.40 20.61 -1.67
CA VAL A 205 -3.72 20.03 -2.84
C VAL A 205 -4.76 19.31 -3.67
N LEU A 206 -4.98 19.79 -4.89
CA LEU A 206 -5.90 19.19 -5.86
C LEU A 206 -5.13 18.41 -6.92
N TRP A 207 -5.40 17.12 -7.03
CA TRP A 207 -5.00 16.26 -8.14
C TRP A 207 -6.18 16.11 -9.11
N ALA A 208 -6.04 16.57 -10.35
CA ALA A 208 -7.12 16.54 -11.34
C ALA A 208 -6.96 15.36 -12.32
N PHE A 209 -7.97 14.50 -12.40
CA PHE A 209 -7.99 13.33 -13.29
C PHE A 209 -8.62 13.64 -14.65
N GLU A 210 -9.42 14.70 -14.70
CA GLU A 210 -10.10 15.17 -15.91
C GLU A 210 -10.07 16.71 -15.96
N ASP A 211 -10.55 17.27 -17.06
CA ASP A 211 -10.74 18.72 -17.19
C ASP A 211 -12.06 19.14 -16.53
N PHE A 212 -12.02 20.07 -15.59
CA PHE A 212 -13.24 20.58 -14.93
C PHE A 212 -13.03 21.96 -14.29
N GLU A 213 -14.14 22.60 -13.92
CA GLU A 213 -14.14 23.84 -13.16
C GLU A 213 -14.20 23.54 -11.65
N HIS A 214 -13.21 24.02 -10.89
CA HIS A 214 -13.16 23.86 -9.44
C HIS A 214 -13.25 25.23 -8.76
N LYS A 215 -14.37 25.49 -8.07
CA LYS A 215 -14.62 26.76 -7.38
C LYS A 215 -14.00 26.76 -6.00
N LEU A 216 -13.36 27.87 -5.64
CA LEU A 216 -12.70 28.06 -4.35
C LEU A 216 -13.55 28.94 -3.43
N GLU A 217 -13.37 28.77 -2.12
CA GLU A 217 -13.98 29.66 -1.12
C GLU A 217 -13.19 30.98 -1.02
N GLY A 218 -13.51 31.90 -1.94
CA GLY A 218 -12.85 33.19 -2.06
C GLY A 218 -11.60 33.14 -2.93
N GLU A 219 -10.87 34.25 -2.96
CA GLU A 219 -9.63 34.34 -3.72
C GLU A 219 -8.49 33.64 -2.96
N LYS A 220 -7.80 32.72 -3.63
CA LYS A 220 -6.68 31.95 -3.09
C LYS A 220 -5.47 32.10 -4.01
N LYS A 221 -4.29 31.90 -3.46
CA LYS A 221 -3.09 31.71 -4.28
C LYS A 221 -3.07 30.27 -4.78
N VAL A 222 -3.05 30.10 -6.10
CA VAL A 222 -3.02 28.80 -6.75
C VAL A 222 -1.71 28.66 -7.52
N THR A 223 -1.03 27.53 -7.33
CA THR A 223 0.17 27.15 -8.09
C THR A 223 -0.06 25.81 -8.76
N GLU A 224 0.00 25.76 -10.09
CA GLU A 224 0.01 24.50 -10.86
C GLU A 224 1.44 23.96 -10.87
N LEU A 225 1.65 22.80 -10.26
CA LEU A 225 2.98 22.32 -9.87
C LEU A 225 3.74 21.64 -11.01
N VAL A 226 3.07 21.24 -12.10
CA VAL A 226 3.74 20.60 -13.24
C VAL A 226 4.42 21.63 -14.14
N THR A 227 3.79 22.80 -14.31
CA THR A 227 4.26 23.92 -15.13
C THR A 227 4.92 25.01 -14.30
N GLY A 228 4.59 25.12 -13.01
CA GLY A 228 5.03 26.18 -12.11
C GLY A 228 4.23 27.49 -12.25
N ALA A 229 3.16 27.50 -13.05
CA ALA A 229 2.31 28.67 -13.19
C ALA A 229 1.61 28.99 -11.85
N SER A 230 1.60 30.25 -11.45
CA SER A 230 0.94 30.69 -10.22
C SER A 230 0.16 31.98 -10.43
N GLY A 231 -0.88 32.18 -9.61
CA GLY A 231 -1.67 33.39 -9.59
C GLY A 231 -2.76 33.33 -8.53
N ASN A 232 -3.39 34.47 -8.27
CA ASN A 232 -4.55 34.54 -7.40
C ASN A 232 -5.81 34.22 -8.21
N GLN A 233 -6.61 33.28 -7.73
CA GLN A 233 -7.77 32.76 -8.45
C GLN A 233 -8.92 32.47 -7.47
N GLN A 234 -10.15 32.62 -7.95
CA GLN A 234 -11.37 32.14 -7.26
C GLN A 234 -11.90 30.85 -7.88
N VAL A 235 -11.42 30.52 -9.08
CA VAL A 235 -11.83 29.35 -9.86
C VAL A 235 -10.60 28.78 -10.53
N ILE A 236 -10.38 27.47 -10.38
CA ILE A 236 -9.35 26.72 -11.07
C ILE A 236 -9.99 26.05 -12.28
N MET A 237 -9.48 26.33 -13.47
CA MET A 237 -9.74 25.51 -14.65
C MET A 237 -8.79 24.32 -14.60
N ALA A 238 -9.22 23.30 -13.86
CA ALA A 238 -8.44 22.10 -13.63
C ALA A 238 -8.24 21.35 -14.96
N ARG A 239 -7.02 20.87 -15.18
CA ARG A 239 -6.65 20.10 -16.36
C ARG A 239 -6.30 18.68 -15.96
N LYS A 240 -6.61 17.74 -16.83
CA LYS A 240 -6.24 16.34 -16.68
C LYS A 240 -4.74 16.19 -16.42
N ASN A 241 -4.39 15.41 -15.40
CA ASN A 241 -3.02 15.12 -14.96
C ASN A 241 -2.24 16.35 -14.47
N SER A 242 -2.94 17.38 -13.97
CA SER A 242 -2.34 18.52 -13.28
C SER A 242 -2.55 18.47 -11.76
N VAL A 243 -1.59 19.05 -11.04
CA VAL A 243 -1.62 19.15 -9.58
C VAL A 243 -1.57 20.62 -9.18
N TYR A 244 -2.49 21.04 -8.32
CA TYR A 244 -2.61 22.42 -7.86
C TYR A 244 -2.38 22.49 -6.36
N LEU A 245 -1.45 23.36 -5.93
CA LEU A 245 -1.33 23.78 -4.53
C LEU A 245 -2.14 25.06 -4.34
N ILE A 246 -3.04 25.05 -3.38
CA ILE A 246 -3.99 26.12 -3.07
C ILE A 246 -3.69 26.61 -1.66
N GLU A 247 -3.46 27.91 -1.51
CA GLU A 247 -3.07 28.55 -0.26
C GLU A 247 -3.96 29.77 0.01
N ASP A 248 -4.30 29.99 1.27
CA ASP A 248 -4.97 31.21 1.72
C ASP A 248 -4.11 32.45 1.44
N LEU A 249 -4.76 33.53 0.99
CA LEU A 249 -4.17 34.86 0.98
C LEU A 249 -4.27 35.38 2.42
N GLY A 250 -3.15 35.36 3.14
CA GLY A 250 -3.08 35.78 4.55
C GLY A 250 -3.54 37.20 4.83
#